data_AF-A0A9D8X4J0-F1
#
_entry.id   AF-A0A9D8X4J0-F1
#
_cell.length_a   1.000
_cell.length_b   1.000
_cell.length_c   1.000
_cell.angle_alpha   90.00
_cell.angle_beta   90.00
_cell.angle_gamma   90.00
#
_symmetry.space_group_name_H-M   'P 1'
#
loop_
_entity.id
_entity.type
_entity.pdbx_description
1 polymer ?
#
loop_
_entity_poly.entity_id
_entity_poly.type
_entity_poly.pdbx_seq_one_letter_code
_entity_poly.pdbx_strand_id
1 'polypeptide(L)'
;EYLAKIFQHIKTQTYTGYYDKMAVAWLISIAYIKFLKETEAFLLNTPLDEFIFRKSISKICDSFRIKKETKVRLKTLASVRKTNKA
;
A
#
# COMPACT_ATOMS: atom_id res chain seq x y z
N GLU A 1 13.05 13.31 3.68
CA GLU A 1 14.07 13.09 2.64
C GLU A 1 14.02 11.69 2.02
N TYR A 2 14.10 10.60 2.80
CA TYR A 2 14.20 9.23 2.25
C TYR A 2 12.91 8.59 1.70
N LEU A 3 11.73 9.11 2.08
CA LEU A 3 10.45 8.51 1.70
C LEU A 3 10.27 8.41 0.17
N ALA A 4 10.62 9.47 -0.56
CA ALA A 4 10.53 9.49 -2.02
C ALA A 4 11.45 8.45 -2.66
N LYS A 5 12.69 8.31 -2.16
CA LYS A 5 13.64 7.28 -2.60
C LYS A 5 13.10 5.87 -2.35
N ILE A 6 12.52 5.63 -1.18
CA ILE A 6 11.89 4.34 -0.83
C ILE A 6 10.77 4.01 -1.83
N PHE A 7 9.87 4.96 -2.10
CA PHE A 7 8.78 4.76 -3.06
C PHE A 7 9.28 4.53 -4.48
N GLN A 8 10.35 5.22 -4.88
CA GLN A 8 11.00 4.97 -6.16
C GLN A 8 11.53 3.53 -6.24
N HIS A 9 12.23 3.05 -5.21
CA HIS A 9 12.72 1.67 -5.17
C HIS A 9 11.59 0.63 -5.23
N ILE A 10 10.50 0.84 -4.47
CA ILE A 10 9.34 -0.03 -4.50
C ILE A 10 8.72 -0.08 -5.91
N LYS A 11 8.67 1.06 -6.60
CA LYS A 11 8.09 1.16 -7.93
C LYS A 11 8.94 0.50 -9.02
N THR A 12 10.27 0.58 -8.92
CA THR A 12 11.17 0.13 -10.00
C THR A 12 11.57 -1.34 -9.91
N GLN A 13 11.37 -1.98 -8.77
CA GLN A 13 11.80 -3.35 -8.53
C GLN A 13 10.67 -4.36 -8.76
N THR A 14 11.05 -5.56 -9.19
CA THR A 14 10.12 -6.70 -9.26
C THR A 14 10.32 -7.57 -8.04
N TYR A 15 9.23 -7.87 -7.34
CA TYR A 15 9.23 -8.74 -6.17
C TYR A 15 8.56 -10.06 -6.55
N THR A 16 9.31 -11.15 -6.61
CA THR A 16 8.78 -12.46 -7.03
C THR A 16 8.46 -13.35 -5.83
N GLY A 17 9.29 -13.30 -4.78
CA GLY A 17 9.14 -14.09 -3.58
C GLY A 17 7.98 -13.63 -2.69
N TYR A 18 7.33 -14.58 -2.02
CA TYR A 18 6.26 -14.30 -1.06
C TYR A 18 6.73 -13.33 0.05
N TYR A 19 7.89 -13.60 0.64
CA TYR A 19 8.44 -12.78 1.72
C TYR A 19 8.86 -11.39 1.25
N ASP A 20 9.39 -11.26 0.03
CA ASP A 20 9.74 -9.97 -0.55
C ASP A 20 8.48 -9.10 -0.72
N LYS A 21 7.43 -9.67 -1.32
CA LYS A 21 6.15 -8.99 -1.47
C LYS A 21 5.53 -8.61 -0.12
N MET A 22 5.64 -9.49 0.88
CA MET A 22 5.14 -9.23 2.23
C MET A 22 5.94 -8.14 2.96
N ALA A 23 7.27 -8.13 2.81
CA ALA A 23 8.14 -7.10 3.38
C ALA A 23 7.76 -5.72 2.83
N VAL A 24 7.56 -5.62 1.50
CA VAL A 24 7.12 -4.37 0.86
C VAL A 24 5.72 -3.96 1.35
N ALA A 25 4.78 -4.90 1.44
CA ALA A 25 3.44 -4.60 1.93
C ALA A 25 3.44 -4.07 3.37
N TRP A 26 4.28 -4.63 4.24
CA TRP A 26 4.42 -4.16 5.61
C TRP A 26 5.10 -2.79 5.66
N LEU A 27 6.16 -2.58 4.88
CA LEU A 27 6.83 -1.29 4.75
C LEU A 27 5.84 -0.19 4.35
N ILE A 28 4.98 -0.43 3.35
CA ILE A 28 3.95 0.51 2.91
C ILE A 28 2.95 0.79 4.04
N SER A 29 2.55 -0.23 4.82
CA SER A 29 1.66 -0.02 5.96
C SER A 29 2.27 0.90 7.03
N ILE A 30 3.55 0.70 7.36
CA ILE A 30 4.25 1.58 8.29
C ILE A 30 4.43 2.99 7.73
N ALA A 31 4.74 3.10 6.43
CA ALA A 31 4.82 4.38 5.74
C ALA A 31 3.48 5.12 5.80
N TYR A 32 2.36 4.42 5.62
CA TYR A 32 1.02 5.02 5.68
C TYR A 32 0.69 5.58 7.08
N ILE A 33 1.11 4.88 8.14
CA ILE A 33 0.91 5.35 9.52
C ILE A 33 1.74 6.63 9.78
N LYS A 34 2.95 6.73 9.24
CA LYS A 34 3.87 7.86 9.50
C LYS A 34 3.68 9.03 8.53
N PHE A 35 3.28 8.75 7.29
CA PHE A 35 3.24 9.67 6.15
C PHE A 35 1.96 9.41 5.34
N LEU A 36 0.81 9.71 5.95
CA LEU A 36 -0.51 9.35 5.42
C LEU A 36 -0.74 9.90 4.02
N LYS A 37 -0.52 11.21 3.83
CA LYS A 37 -0.84 11.89 2.57
C LYS A 37 0.03 11.37 1.42
N GLU A 38 1.32 11.25 1.66
CA GLU A 38 2.32 10.83 0.69
C GLU A 38 2.14 9.36 0.30
N THR A 39 1.90 8.50 1.29
CA THR A 39 1.69 7.06 1.04
C THR A 39 0.36 6.80 0.35
N GLU A 40 -0.68 7.58 0.67
CA GLU A 40 -1.96 7.49 -0.02
C GLU A 40 -1.84 7.91 -1.50
N ALA A 41 -1.16 9.02 -1.77
CA ALA A 41 -0.86 9.43 -3.13
C ALA A 41 -0.04 8.37 -3.89
N PHE A 42 0.93 7.73 -3.21
CA PHE A 42 1.69 6.63 -3.79
C PHE A 42 0.81 5.43 -4.15
N LEU A 43 -0.07 5.00 -3.25
CA LEU A 43 -1.00 3.88 -3.48
C LEU A 43 -1.98 4.14 -4.63
N LEU A 44 -2.43 5.39 -4.80
CA LEU A 44 -3.38 5.77 -5.85
C LEU A 44 -2.73 5.89 -7.23
N ASN A 45 -1.52 6.47 -7.29
CA ASN A 45 -0.89 6.84 -8.56
C ASN A 45 0.18 5.86 -9.04
N THR A 46 0.47 4.81 -8.27
CA THR A 46 1.52 3.83 -8.62
C THR A 46 0.93 2.48 -9.00
N PRO A 47 1.30 1.93 -10.17
CA PRO A 47 0.97 0.56 -10.52
C PRO A 47 1.82 -0.41 -9.68
N LEU A 48 1.27 -0.87 -8.57
CA LEU A 48 1.86 -1.93 -7.74
C LEU A 48 1.39 -3.33 -8.15
N ASP A 49 2.22 -4.33 -7.86
CA ASP A 49 1.80 -5.73 -7.85
C ASP A 49 0.54 -5.90 -6.98
N GLU A 50 -0.41 -6.68 -7.48
CA GLU A 50 -1.75 -6.79 -6.88
C GLU A 50 -1.70 -7.36 -5.46
N PHE A 51 -0.80 -8.32 -5.21
CA PHE A 51 -0.64 -8.90 -3.89
C PHE A 51 -0.07 -7.86 -2.93
N ILE A 52 0.97 -7.12 -3.34
CA ILE A 52 1.57 -6.06 -2.51
C ILE A 52 0.52 -4.99 -2.17
N PHE A 53 -0.23 -4.53 -3.17
CA PHE A 53 -1.26 -3.51 -2.98
C PHE A 53 -2.34 -3.96 -1.98
N ARG A 54 -2.92 -5.15 -2.18
CA ARG A 54 -3.97 -5.68 -1.31
C ARG A 54 -3.46 -5.96 0.10
N LYS A 55 -2.26 -6.52 0.23
CA LYS A 55 -1.66 -6.78 1.54
C LYS A 55 -1.29 -5.51 2.28
N SER A 56 -0.85 -4.47 1.57
CA SER A 56 -0.64 -3.15 2.18
C SER A 56 -1.92 -2.62 2.81
N ILE A 57 -3.04 -2.63 2.06
CA ILE A 57 -4.33 -2.18 2.57
C ILE A 57 -4.81 -3.02 3.76
N SER A 58 -4.68 -4.36 3.68
CA SER A 58 -4.97 -5.25 4.80
C SER A 58 -4.17 -4.85 6.05
N LYS A 59 -2.85 -4.68 5.92
CA LYS A 59 -1.97 -4.33 7.03
C LYS A 59 -2.22 -2.94 7.60
N ILE A 60 -2.64 -1.99 6.77
CA ILE A 60 -3.06 -0.66 7.24
C ILE A 60 -4.36 -0.80 8.06
N CYS A 61 -5.29 -1.64 7.61
CA CYS A 61 -6.55 -1.88 8.31
C CYS A 61 -6.39 -2.65 9.62
N ASP A 62 -5.38 -3.53 9.72
CA ASP A 62 -5.03 -4.26 10.95
C ASP A 62 -4.50 -3.32 12.05
N SER A 63 -3.98 -2.14 11.68
CA SER A 63 -3.42 -1.18 12.64
C SER A 63 -4.49 -0.46 13.45
N PHE A 64 -4.34 -0.42 14.78
CA PHE A 64 -5.18 0.40 15.67
C PHE A 64 -4.92 1.91 15.53
N ARG A 65 -3.79 2.31 14.92
CA ARG A 65 -3.40 3.72 14.78
C ARG A 65 -4.16 4.48 13.69
N ILE A 66 -4.96 3.77 12.88
CA ILE A 66 -5.70 4.33 11.75
C ILE A 66 -7.18 4.44 12.10
N LYS A 67 -7.78 5.60 11.81
CA LYS A 67 -9.21 5.86 12.05
C LYS A 67 -10.10 4.96 11.20
N LYS A 68 -11.30 4.65 11.71
CA LYS A 68 -12.27 3.77 11.03
C LYS A 68 -12.66 4.28 9.64
N GLU A 69 -12.89 5.58 9.48
CA GLU A 69 -13.22 6.22 8.20
C GLU A 69 -12.14 5.99 7.13
N THR A 70 -10.87 6.16 7.51
CA THR A 70 -9.73 5.91 6.62
C THR A 70 -9.68 4.46 6.17
N LYS A 71 -9.94 3.51 7.09
CA LYS A 71 -10.01 2.08 6.74
C LYS A 71 -11.13 1.78 5.76
N VAL A 72 -12.31 2.39 5.93
CA VAL A 72 -13.44 2.22 5.01
C VAL A 72 -13.06 2.69 3.61
N ARG A 73 -12.47 3.89 3.48
CA ARG A 73 -12.02 4.44 2.19
C ARG A 73 -11.00 3.52 1.51
N LEU A 74 -10.01 3.02 2.24
CA LEU A 74 -8.99 2.12 1.69
C LEU A 74 -9.57 0.77 1.23
N LYS A 75 -10.56 0.23 1.96
CA LYS A 75 -11.26 -0.99 1.53
C LYS A 75 -12.04 -0.76 0.23
N THR A 76 -12.73 0.37 0.11
CA THR A 76 -13.43 0.74 -1.13
C THR A 76 -12.45 0.83 -2.30
N LEU A 77 -11.29 1.47 -2.09
CA LEU A 77 -10.24 1.56 -3.10
C LEU A 77 -9.77 0.17 -3.57
N ALA A 78 -9.55 -0.77 -2.64
CA ALA A 78 -9.17 -2.15 -2.97
C ALA A 78 -10.23 -2.87 -3.81
N SER A 79 -11.52 -2.64 -3.52
CA SER A 79 -12.63 -3.23 -4.26
C SER A 79 -12.74 -2.69 -5.68
N VAL A 80 -12.61 -1.37 -5.88
CA VAL A 80 -12.70 -0.75 -7.22
C VAL A 80 -11.58 -1.25 -8.15
N ARG A 81 -10.35 -1.37 -7.64
CA ARG A 81 -9.22 -1.89 -8.41
C ARG A 81 -9.41 -3.35 -8.84
N LYS A 82 -10.15 -4.15 -8.06
CA LYS A 82 -10.52 -5.52 -8.44
C LYS A 82 -11.52 -5.52 -9.61
N THR A 83 -12.47 -4.59 -9.64
CA THR A 83 -13.50 -4.48 -10.68
C THR A 83 -12.94 -4.01 -12.01
N ASN A 84 -11.99 -3.06 -12.03
CA ASN A 84 -11.38 -2.55 -13.26
C ASN A 84 -10.44 -3.53 -13.98
N LYS A 85 -10.29 -4.75 -13.45
CA LYS A 85 -9.41 -5.80 -13.96
C LYS A 85 -10.19 -7.06 -14.36
N ALA A 86 -11.52 -7.04 -14.21
CA ALA A 86 -12.45 -8.11 -14.57
C ALA A 86 -13.05 -7.85 -15.96
#